data_AF-A0A519BFB6-F1
#
_entry.id   AF-A0A519BFB6-F1
#
_cell.length_a   1.000
_cell.length_b   1.000
_cell.length_c   1.000
_cell.angle_alpha   90.00
_cell.angle_beta   90.00
_cell.angle_gamma   90.00
#
_symmetry.space_group_name_H-M   'P 1'
#
loop_
_entity.id
_entity.type
_entity.pdbx_description
1 polymer ?
#
loop_
_entity_poly.entity_id
_entity_poly.type
_entity_poly.pdbx_seq_one_letter_code
_entity_poly.pdbx_strand_id
1 'polypeptide(L)'
;MEHKNILNKDQIIELLHKFLNAEIAGRDLYLQQSKNLDDPSLIQTLKSFASSESGHIINIRDKITELGGKPRSVSEVRDIQKGITDASHQVSAPLDMLRIDLKLEEIAINDYTAALEIIEDEGVKTLIENNLADEIHHSLYLSKKINEILEKTKNRIGAINRVEKPGGKEPSEIFKAAAEVGLLRLKRSWLEMFMSGLIAGMNVTFGIIASSYVAGATEPLVGGPTSKIFGALFFPIGFMFLLIGKSELFTENFLLPVTTVLAKKTKINKLFKLWGLTLAGNMGGIFLFAIVIASSLGLLLPVFVIDHIHTVAHSYMSRSPYIMVLSGIFAGWLITLMTWLLIASSGTLARIIIIWTVGFMIYIGSFSHIVVASSEILISINSGSGMTYIPWLAEFVPLTILGNMIGGLFFVTIFQYLQILHAGGKTEMSLYSSSELDMLSKAAEQKAEDVENIEDTL
;
A
#
# COMPACT_ATOMS: atom_id res chain seq x y z
N MET A 1 32.38 35.16 -21.70
CA MET A 1 33.09 35.05 -20.41
C MET A 1 32.40 36.03 -19.48
N GLU A 2 31.44 35.57 -18.70
CA GLU A 2 30.86 36.40 -17.63
C GLU A 2 31.92 36.63 -16.56
N HIS A 3 32.19 37.88 -16.21
CA HIS A 3 33.03 38.22 -15.06
C HIS A 3 32.35 37.69 -13.79
N LYS A 4 32.94 36.66 -13.15
CA LYS A 4 32.52 36.25 -11.80
C LYS A 4 32.70 37.44 -10.86
N ASN A 5 31.61 37.88 -10.23
CA ASN A 5 31.64 38.99 -9.29
C ASN A 5 32.17 38.48 -7.94
N ILE A 6 33.48 38.66 -7.70
CA ILE A 6 34.15 38.23 -6.46
C ILE A 6 33.67 39.09 -5.30
N LEU A 7 33.33 38.46 -4.18
CA LEU A 7 32.82 39.16 -2.99
C LEU A 7 33.91 39.96 -2.30
N ASN A 8 33.59 41.19 -1.91
CA ASN A 8 34.42 41.99 -1.02
C ASN A 8 34.25 41.54 0.45
N LYS A 9 35.11 42.06 1.33
CA LYS A 9 35.15 41.68 2.75
C LYS A 9 33.80 41.83 3.48
N ASP A 10 33.06 42.92 3.25
CA ASP A 10 31.78 43.15 3.92
C ASP A 10 30.71 42.18 3.41
N GLN A 11 30.73 41.87 2.12
CA GLN A 11 29.84 40.87 1.51
C GLN A 11 30.16 39.44 2.00
N ILE A 12 31.43 39.12 2.23
CA ILE A 12 31.84 37.85 2.84
C ILE A 12 31.29 37.75 4.27
N ILE A 13 31.40 38.81 5.07
CA ILE A 13 30.86 38.83 6.44
C ILE A 13 29.33 38.61 6.43
N GLU A 14 28.61 39.26 5.51
CA GLU A 14 27.16 39.09 5.37
C GLU A 14 26.79 37.65 4.98
N LEU A 15 27.53 37.05 4.04
CA LEU A 15 27.35 35.65 3.65
C LEU A 15 27.63 34.69 4.82
N LEU A 16 28.69 34.93 5.61
CA LEU A 16 28.97 34.16 6.81
C LEU A 16 27.87 34.30 7.87
N HIS A 17 27.21 35.46 7.98
CA HIS A 17 26.00 35.57 8.82
C HIS A 17 24.83 34.75 8.29
N LYS A 18 24.66 34.63 6.96
CA LYS A 18 23.64 33.75 6.37
C LYS A 18 23.91 32.29 6.76
N PHE A 19 25.15 31.83 6.61
CA PHE A 19 25.54 30.47 7.02
C PHE A 19 25.37 30.25 8.51
N LEU A 20 25.86 31.18 9.35
CA LEU A 20 25.67 31.12 10.80
C LEU A 20 24.20 30.92 11.21
N ASN A 21 23.26 31.57 10.51
CA ASN A 21 21.83 31.37 10.78
C ASN A 21 21.34 29.99 10.36
N ALA A 22 21.80 29.46 9.23
CA ALA A 22 21.44 28.12 8.77
C ALA A 22 21.93 27.05 9.77
N GLU A 23 23.18 27.14 10.21
CA GLU A 23 23.76 26.20 11.19
C GLU A 23 23.01 26.21 12.53
N ILE A 24 22.60 27.39 13.02
CA ILE A 24 21.81 27.51 14.25
C ILE A 24 20.45 26.84 14.11
N ALA A 25 19.78 27.03 12.96
CA ALA A 25 18.51 26.36 12.67
C ALA A 25 18.66 24.84 12.60
N GLY A 26 19.64 24.35 11.85
CA GLY A 26 19.92 22.92 11.68
C GLY A 26 20.18 22.26 13.03
N ARG A 27 21.07 22.83 13.85
CA ARG A 27 21.36 22.35 15.21
C ARG A 27 20.10 22.22 16.06
N ASP A 28 19.29 23.28 16.11
CA ASP A 28 18.12 23.33 16.96
C ASP A 28 17.05 22.34 16.52
N LEU A 29 16.86 22.22 15.20
CA LEU A 29 15.98 21.23 14.58
C LEU A 29 16.39 19.80 14.98
N TYR A 30 17.66 19.45 14.82
CA TYR A 30 18.18 18.12 15.19
C TYR A 30 18.02 17.81 16.67
N LEU A 31 18.34 18.75 17.56
CA LEU A 31 18.14 18.57 19.01
C LEU A 31 16.67 18.37 19.36
N GLN A 32 15.78 19.11 18.70
CA GLN A 32 14.35 19.05 18.94
C GLN A 32 13.74 17.74 18.44
N GLN A 33 14.05 17.33 17.22
CA GLN A 33 13.65 16.04 16.66
C GLN A 33 14.14 14.88 17.52
N SER A 34 15.38 14.94 18.02
CA SER A 34 15.96 13.89 18.88
C SER A 34 15.17 13.64 20.18
N LYS A 35 14.35 14.60 20.64
CA LYS A 35 13.49 14.45 21.83
C LYS A 35 12.17 13.75 21.54
N ASN A 36 11.72 13.76 20.29
CA ASN A 36 10.39 13.31 19.88
C ASN A 36 10.42 11.99 19.09
N LEU A 37 11.55 11.27 19.12
CA LEU A 37 11.75 10.00 18.42
C LEU A 37 11.87 8.82 19.39
N ASP A 38 11.45 7.66 18.92
CA ASP A 38 11.57 6.39 19.66
C ASP A 38 12.78 5.54 19.23
N ASP A 39 13.45 5.85 18.09
CA ASP A 39 14.60 5.08 17.56
C ASP A 39 15.93 5.55 18.20
N PRO A 40 16.55 4.75 19.10
CA PRO A 40 17.76 5.18 19.82
C PRO A 40 18.96 5.43 18.90
N SER A 41 19.07 4.69 17.79
CA SER A 41 20.16 4.88 16.84
C SER A 41 20.02 6.21 16.11
N LEU A 42 18.79 6.55 15.71
CA LEU A 42 18.54 7.81 15.02
C LEU A 42 18.69 9.01 15.96
N ILE A 43 18.23 8.89 17.22
CA ILE A 43 18.43 9.90 18.26
C ILE A 43 19.93 10.20 18.44
N GLN A 44 20.77 9.17 18.50
CA GLN A 44 22.21 9.36 18.67
C GLN A 44 22.83 10.06 17.46
N THR A 45 22.40 9.73 16.24
CA THR A 45 22.90 10.38 15.03
C THR A 45 22.48 11.85 14.94
N LEU A 46 21.21 12.19 15.20
CA LEU A 46 20.77 13.59 15.17
C LEU A 46 21.52 14.43 16.23
N LYS A 47 21.81 13.85 17.40
CA LYS A 47 22.67 14.51 18.39
C LYS A 47 24.10 14.70 17.89
N SER A 48 24.62 13.78 17.08
CA SER A 48 25.93 13.92 16.45
C SER A 48 25.94 15.04 15.41
N PHE A 49 24.91 15.14 14.57
CA PHE A 49 24.78 16.24 13.59
C PHE A 49 24.66 17.58 14.30
N ALA A 50 23.81 17.67 15.32
CA ALA A 50 23.74 18.86 16.16
C ALA A 50 25.09 19.23 16.80
N SER A 51 25.94 18.25 17.11
CA SER A 51 27.30 18.51 17.59
C SER A 51 28.21 19.07 16.49
N SER A 52 28.08 18.58 15.25
CA SER A 52 28.79 19.13 14.08
C SER A 52 28.38 20.57 13.81
N GLU A 53 27.07 20.84 13.76
CA GLU A 53 26.55 22.20 13.57
C GLU A 53 27.02 23.14 14.67
N SER A 54 27.14 22.63 15.90
CA SER A 54 27.70 23.42 17.00
C SER A 54 29.17 23.81 16.75
N GLY A 55 29.95 22.91 16.13
CA GLY A 55 31.30 23.19 15.66
C GLY A 55 31.32 24.22 14.52
N HIS A 56 30.46 24.06 13.52
CA HIS A 56 30.32 25.02 12.41
C HIS A 56 29.98 26.42 12.93
N ILE A 57 29.01 26.53 13.85
CA ILE A 57 28.63 27.78 14.51
C ILE A 57 29.83 28.46 15.15
N ILE A 58 30.67 27.72 15.90
CA ILE A 58 31.86 28.28 16.55
C ILE A 58 32.83 28.79 15.49
N ASN A 59 33.19 27.94 14.52
CA ASN A 59 34.18 28.26 13.50
C ASN A 59 33.77 29.47 12.63
N ILE A 60 32.48 29.56 12.25
CA ILE A 60 31.95 30.69 11.49
C ILE A 60 31.98 31.97 12.31
N ARG A 61 31.63 31.92 13.60
CA ARG A 61 31.67 33.10 14.49
C ARG A 61 33.08 33.63 14.68
N ASP A 62 34.04 32.73 14.85
CA ASP A 62 35.44 33.09 15.00
C ASP A 62 35.95 33.73 13.71
N LYS A 63 35.60 33.16 12.54
CA LYS A 63 35.95 33.75 11.24
C LYS A 63 35.33 35.13 11.02
N ILE A 64 34.06 35.33 11.38
CA ILE A 64 33.42 36.65 11.32
C ILE A 64 34.20 37.67 12.17
N THR A 65 34.66 37.25 13.35
CA THR A 65 35.41 38.11 14.28
C THR A 65 36.81 38.43 13.73
N GLU A 66 37.50 37.46 13.15
CA GLU A 66 38.80 37.64 12.47
C GLU A 66 38.70 38.64 11.30
N LEU A 67 37.60 38.58 10.54
CA LEU A 67 37.29 39.55 9.50
C LEU A 67 36.85 40.91 10.06
N GLY A 68 36.77 41.10 11.38
CA GLY A 68 36.39 42.37 12.00
C GLY A 68 34.88 42.64 12.04
N GLY A 69 34.05 41.64 11.72
CA GLY A 69 32.62 41.67 11.94
C GLY A 69 32.24 41.35 13.39
N LYS A 70 30.98 41.60 13.76
CA LYS A 70 30.41 41.16 15.04
C LYS A 70 29.45 39.98 14.79
N PRO A 71 29.73 38.77 15.29
CA PRO A 71 28.83 37.64 15.10
C PRO A 71 27.53 37.84 15.89
N ARG A 72 26.38 37.63 15.23
CA ARG A 72 25.05 37.71 15.87
C ARG A 72 24.95 36.71 17.02
N SER A 73 24.29 37.05 18.11
CA SER A 73 24.12 36.11 19.23
C SER A 73 23.18 34.96 18.85
N VAL A 74 23.40 33.77 19.41
CA VAL A 74 22.55 32.58 19.16
C VAL A 74 21.09 32.85 19.56
N SER A 75 20.87 33.69 20.57
CA SER A 75 19.53 34.15 20.99
C SER A 75 18.86 35.05 19.95
N GLU A 76 19.58 36.01 19.35
CA GLU A 76 19.03 36.92 18.34
C GLU A 76 18.64 36.17 17.05
N VAL A 77 19.36 35.10 16.70
CA VAL A 77 19.05 34.28 15.52
C VAL A 77 17.81 33.40 15.75
N ARG A 78 17.64 32.85 16.96
CA ARG A 78 16.49 32.02 17.32
C ARG A 78 15.15 32.75 17.19
N ASP A 79 15.10 34.04 17.52
CA ASP A 79 13.87 34.83 17.41
C ASP A 79 13.46 35.10 15.95
N ILE A 80 14.41 35.03 14.99
CA ILE A 80 14.17 35.22 13.56
C ILE A 80 13.62 33.94 12.89
N GLN A 81 13.96 32.75 13.42
CA GLN A 81 13.71 31.46 12.77
C GLN A 81 12.57 30.61 13.37
N LYS A 82 11.84 31.14 14.37
CA LYS A 82 10.71 30.47 15.03
C LYS A 82 9.67 29.86 14.06
N GLY A 83 9.42 30.51 12.92
CA GLY A 83 8.42 30.05 11.95
C GLY A 83 8.77 28.74 11.20
N ILE A 84 10.06 28.42 11.03
CA ILE A 84 10.50 27.20 10.29
C ILE A 84 10.50 25.98 11.22
N THR A 85 10.95 26.18 12.47
CA THR A 85 10.93 25.16 13.52
C THR A 85 9.50 24.76 13.90
N ASP A 86 8.58 25.74 13.98
CA ASP A 86 7.15 25.50 14.25
C ASP A 86 6.40 24.76 13.13
N ALA A 87 6.82 24.89 11.87
CA ALA A 87 6.23 24.16 10.74
C ALA A 87 6.68 22.69 10.68
N SER A 88 7.94 22.40 11.03
CA SER A 88 8.48 21.03 11.10
C SER A 88 7.84 20.21 12.23
N HIS A 89 7.37 20.89 13.28
CA HIS A 89 6.72 20.31 14.45
C HIS A 89 5.44 19.51 14.15
N GLN A 90 4.76 19.80 13.05
CA GLN A 90 3.50 19.14 12.68
C GLN A 90 3.71 17.83 11.90
N VAL A 91 4.96 17.49 11.57
CA VAL A 91 5.27 16.29 10.78
C VAL A 91 5.34 15.07 11.70
N SER A 92 4.27 14.27 11.71
CA SER A 92 4.15 13.10 12.59
C SER A 92 4.89 11.85 12.13
N ALA A 93 5.44 11.83 10.90
CA ALA A 93 6.03 10.65 10.28
C ALA A 93 7.57 10.74 10.17
N PRO A 94 8.34 9.76 10.70
CA PRO A 94 9.82 9.79 10.67
C PRO A 94 10.45 9.90 9.27
N LEU A 95 9.78 9.38 8.23
CA LEU A 95 10.29 9.46 6.85
C LEU A 95 10.19 10.88 6.28
N ASP A 96 9.10 11.59 6.58
CA ASP A 96 8.90 12.94 6.08
C ASP A 96 9.83 13.92 6.80
N MET A 97 10.09 13.69 8.09
CA MET A 97 11.12 14.41 8.84
C MET A 97 12.51 14.25 8.19
N LEU A 98 12.97 13.02 7.95
CA LEU A 98 14.29 12.79 7.34
C LEU A 98 14.44 13.39 5.94
N ARG A 99 13.34 13.46 5.17
CA ARG A 99 13.33 14.10 3.85
C ARG A 99 13.49 15.61 3.94
N ILE A 100 12.90 16.23 4.96
CA ILE A 100 13.06 17.65 5.23
C ILE A 100 14.52 17.91 5.61
N ASP A 101 15.08 17.13 6.51
CA ASP A 101 16.49 17.26 6.93
C ASP A 101 17.43 17.10 5.73
N LEU A 102 17.24 16.07 4.90
CA LEU A 102 18.04 15.88 3.67
C LEU A 102 17.95 17.09 2.75
N LYS A 103 16.76 17.70 2.62
CA LYS A 103 16.57 18.88 1.77
C LYS A 103 17.31 20.09 2.32
N LEU A 104 17.39 20.24 3.65
CA LEU A 104 18.17 21.30 4.29
C LEU A 104 19.66 21.12 4.02
N GLU A 105 20.20 19.90 4.16
CA GLU A 105 21.62 19.65 3.85
C GLU A 105 21.91 19.87 2.35
N GLU A 106 21.01 19.46 1.45
CA GLU A 106 21.17 19.76 0.01
C GLU A 106 21.17 21.27 -0.27
N ILE A 107 20.38 22.06 0.47
CA ILE A 107 20.40 23.53 0.34
C ILE A 107 21.74 24.07 0.85
N ALA A 108 22.22 23.61 2.00
CA ALA A 108 23.51 23.99 2.57
C ALA A 108 24.69 23.65 1.62
N ILE A 109 24.70 22.44 1.04
CA ILE A 109 25.70 22.00 0.05
C ILE A 109 25.73 22.95 -1.16
N ASN A 110 24.56 23.30 -1.70
CA ASN A 110 24.48 24.20 -2.85
C ASN A 110 24.96 25.62 -2.49
N ASP A 111 24.55 26.11 -1.33
CA ASP A 111 24.92 27.42 -0.81
C ASP A 111 26.45 27.52 -0.57
N TYR A 112 27.07 26.50 0.04
CA TYR A 112 28.52 26.43 0.25
C TYR A 112 29.29 26.27 -1.07
N THR A 113 28.82 25.43 -1.98
CA THR A 113 29.45 25.25 -3.30
C THR A 113 29.43 26.56 -4.10
N ALA A 114 28.30 27.27 -4.11
CA ALA A 114 28.18 28.57 -4.77
C ALA A 114 29.11 29.62 -4.13
N ALA A 115 29.29 29.59 -2.82
CA ALA A 115 30.21 30.49 -2.12
C ALA A 115 31.68 30.26 -2.50
N LEU A 116 32.10 29.00 -2.67
CA LEU A 116 33.48 28.67 -3.11
C LEU A 116 33.82 29.23 -4.50
N GLU A 117 32.81 29.50 -5.34
CA GLU A 117 33.02 30.09 -6.66
C GLU A 117 33.27 31.61 -6.65
N ILE A 118 32.88 32.30 -5.57
CA ILE A 118 32.83 33.77 -5.50
C ILE A 118 33.69 34.35 -4.36
N ILE A 119 34.30 33.50 -3.52
CA ILE A 119 35.20 33.89 -2.43
C ILE A 119 36.64 33.57 -2.84
N GLU A 120 37.56 34.54 -2.66
CA GLU A 120 38.99 34.33 -2.86
C GLU A 120 39.79 34.18 -1.56
N ASP A 121 39.25 34.59 -0.42
CA ASP A 121 39.93 34.46 0.88
C ASP A 121 40.13 32.99 1.24
N GLU A 122 41.39 32.53 1.24
CA GLU A 122 41.76 31.14 1.49
C GLU A 122 41.33 30.65 2.88
N GLY A 123 41.37 31.50 3.91
CA GLY A 123 40.93 31.13 5.24
C GLY A 123 39.43 30.90 5.33
N VAL A 124 38.64 31.63 4.54
CA VAL A 124 37.19 31.43 4.41
C VAL A 124 36.87 30.24 3.52
N LYS A 125 37.64 30.00 2.45
CA LYS A 125 37.48 28.80 1.61
C LYS A 125 37.69 27.53 2.42
N THR A 126 38.80 27.42 3.17
CA THR A 126 39.07 26.24 4.00
C THR A 126 37.97 26.00 5.03
N LEU A 127 37.42 27.06 5.64
CA LEU A 127 36.27 26.96 6.54
C LEU A 127 35.05 26.36 5.81
N ILE A 128 34.71 26.91 4.64
CA ILE A 128 33.55 26.47 3.85
C ILE A 128 33.74 25.04 3.34
N GLU A 129 34.94 24.67 2.91
CA GLU A 129 35.25 23.31 2.45
C GLU A 129 35.09 22.28 3.57
N ASN A 130 35.50 22.62 4.79
CA ASN A 130 35.33 21.73 5.95
C ASN A 130 33.84 21.55 6.29
N ASN A 131 33.09 22.64 6.39
CA ASN A 131 31.64 22.55 6.65
C ASN A 131 30.93 21.80 5.51
N LEU A 132 31.27 22.08 4.24
CA LEU A 132 30.73 21.40 3.07
C LEU A 132 30.97 19.89 3.12
N ALA A 133 32.15 19.46 3.59
CA ALA A 133 32.45 18.03 3.76
C ALA A 133 31.51 17.37 4.79
N ASP A 134 31.23 18.05 5.89
CA ASP A 134 30.30 17.58 6.92
C ASP A 134 28.85 17.57 6.40
N GLU A 135 28.42 18.60 5.65
CA GLU A 135 27.09 18.63 5.00
C GLU A 135 26.88 17.50 4.00
N ILE A 136 27.91 17.22 3.17
CA ILE A 136 27.89 16.08 2.26
C ILE A 136 27.78 14.78 3.05
N HIS A 137 28.52 14.65 4.15
CA HIS A 137 28.45 13.47 5.00
C HIS A 137 27.08 13.29 5.65
N HIS A 138 26.47 14.36 6.16
CA HIS A 138 25.10 14.36 6.70
C HIS A 138 24.08 13.96 5.63
N SER A 139 24.13 14.61 4.46
CA SER A 139 23.25 14.31 3.31
C SER A 139 23.37 12.86 2.85
N LEU A 140 24.59 12.32 2.75
CA LEU A 140 24.83 10.92 2.40
C LEU A 140 24.25 9.98 3.45
N TYR A 141 24.43 10.27 4.74
CA TYR A 141 23.86 9.47 5.81
C TYR A 141 22.32 9.52 5.78
N LEU A 142 21.72 10.70 5.67
CA LEU A 142 20.26 10.89 5.62
C LEU A 142 19.68 10.20 4.39
N SER A 143 20.27 10.37 3.22
CA SER A 143 19.90 9.68 1.99
C SER A 143 20.01 8.16 2.15
N LYS A 144 21.09 7.66 2.74
CA LYS A 144 21.23 6.23 3.06
C LYS A 144 20.15 5.76 4.04
N LYS A 145 19.85 6.53 5.08
CA LYS A 145 18.84 6.19 6.09
C LYS A 145 17.43 6.22 5.51
N ILE A 146 17.10 7.20 4.69
CA ILE A 146 15.86 7.27 3.91
C ILE A 146 15.79 6.06 3.00
N ASN A 147 16.86 5.73 2.27
CA ASN A 147 16.91 4.55 1.43
C ASN A 147 16.82 3.26 2.24
N GLU A 148 17.37 3.17 3.45
CA GLU A 148 17.21 2.03 4.36
C GLU A 148 15.79 1.94 4.90
N ILE A 149 15.12 3.05 5.19
CA ILE A 149 13.72 3.08 5.62
C ILE A 149 12.81 2.76 4.45
N LEU A 150 13.10 3.29 3.27
CA LEU A 150 12.40 2.99 2.02
C LEU A 150 12.67 1.56 1.59
N GLU A 151 13.87 1.01 1.77
CA GLU A 151 14.22 -0.38 1.53
C GLU A 151 13.65 -1.27 2.62
N LYS A 152 13.63 -0.90 3.89
CA LYS A 152 12.89 -1.64 4.94
C LYS A 152 11.39 -1.57 4.71
N THR A 153 10.89 -0.47 4.16
CA THR A 153 9.49 -0.31 3.76
C THR A 153 9.23 -1.06 2.47
N LYS A 154 10.16 -1.10 1.53
CA LYS A 154 10.13 -1.84 0.26
C LYS A 154 10.48 -3.31 0.43
N ASN A 155 11.09 -3.71 1.54
CA ASN A 155 11.37 -5.07 2.03
C ASN A 155 10.34 -5.47 3.07
N ARG A 156 9.57 -4.55 3.66
CA ARG A 156 8.28 -4.86 4.31
C ARG A 156 7.21 -5.05 3.25
N ILE A 157 7.07 -4.13 2.30
CA ILE A 157 6.32 -4.26 1.03
C ILE A 157 6.93 -5.38 0.17
N GLY A 158 8.21 -5.64 0.38
CA GLY A 158 9.02 -6.62 -0.32
C GLY A 158 9.00 -7.94 0.36
N ALA A 159 8.68 -8.05 1.65
CA ALA A 159 8.31 -9.26 2.38
C ALA A 159 6.78 -9.48 2.29
N ILE A 160 6.01 -8.43 2.05
CA ILE A 160 4.66 -8.51 1.45
C ILE A 160 4.77 -9.10 0.02
N ASN A 161 5.91 -8.91 -0.69
CA ASN A 161 6.20 -9.47 -2.01
C ASN A 161 7.24 -10.63 -2.05
N ARG A 162 7.90 -10.94 -0.94
CA ARG A 162 8.95 -11.96 -0.68
C ARG A 162 8.72 -12.46 0.75
N VAL A 163 7.50 -12.89 1.01
CA VAL A 163 7.38 -14.29 1.38
C VAL A 163 8.08 -15.01 0.24
N GLU A 164 9.21 -15.64 0.54
CA GLU A 164 9.86 -16.56 -0.37
C GLU A 164 8.74 -17.36 -1.08
N LYS A 165 8.51 -17.04 -2.36
CA LYS A 165 7.23 -17.35 -3.01
C LYS A 165 7.18 -18.85 -3.27
N PRO A 166 6.02 -19.50 -3.09
CA PRO A 166 5.88 -20.94 -3.15
C PRO A 166 5.85 -21.45 -4.59
N GLY A 167 6.92 -21.22 -5.34
CA GLY A 167 7.30 -22.19 -6.36
C GLY A 167 7.93 -23.37 -5.63
N GLY A 168 7.11 -24.33 -5.19
CA GLY A 168 7.59 -25.56 -4.52
C GLY A 168 7.63 -25.56 -2.99
N LYS A 169 6.87 -24.70 -2.30
CA LYS A 169 6.80 -24.70 -0.82
C LYS A 169 5.59 -25.48 -0.29
N GLU A 170 5.75 -26.05 0.90
CA GLU A 170 4.70 -26.76 1.64
C GLU A 170 3.49 -25.84 1.90
N PRO A 171 2.25 -26.37 1.80
CA PRO A 171 1.00 -25.67 2.09
C PRO A 171 0.97 -24.75 3.32
N SER A 172 1.67 -25.15 4.39
CA SER A 172 1.71 -24.44 5.67
C SER A 172 2.42 -23.08 5.57
N GLU A 173 3.37 -22.91 4.66
CA GLU A 173 4.10 -21.66 4.46
C GLU A 173 3.25 -20.62 3.70
N ILE A 174 2.48 -21.06 2.71
CA ILE A 174 1.53 -20.23 1.96
C ILE A 174 0.45 -19.68 2.90
N PHE A 175 -0.02 -20.51 3.82
CA PHE A 175 -1.02 -20.12 4.81
C PHE A 175 -0.50 -19.05 5.78
N LYS A 176 0.72 -19.22 6.32
CA LYS A 176 1.35 -18.22 7.23
C LYS A 176 1.55 -16.88 6.53
N ALA A 177 2.06 -16.91 5.29
CA ALA A 177 2.22 -15.77 4.42
C ALA A 177 0.91 -15.04 4.14
N ALA A 178 -0.12 -15.78 3.75
CA ALA A 178 -1.45 -15.23 3.51
C ALA A 178 -2.02 -14.54 4.76
N ALA A 179 -1.85 -15.16 5.94
CA ALA A 179 -2.30 -14.60 7.20
C ALA A 179 -1.56 -13.30 7.58
N GLU A 180 -0.29 -13.12 7.20
CA GLU A 180 0.45 -11.88 7.44
C GLU A 180 0.01 -10.75 6.52
N VAL A 181 -0.18 -11.03 5.23
CA VAL A 181 -0.68 -10.03 4.28
C VAL A 181 -2.10 -9.58 4.67
N GLY A 182 -2.96 -10.52 5.07
CA GLY A 182 -4.30 -10.17 5.56
C GLY A 182 -4.28 -9.33 6.84
N LEU A 183 -3.33 -9.55 7.74
CA LEU A 183 -3.18 -8.74 8.97
C LEU A 183 -2.85 -7.29 8.65
N LEU A 184 -1.99 -7.05 7.67
CA LEU A 184 -1.63 -5.71 7.22
C LEU A 184 -2.84 -4.99 6.64
N ARG A 185 -3.63 -5.67 5.80
CA ARG A 185 -4.88 -5.11 5.26
C ARG A 185 -5.87 -4.70 6.34
N LEU A 186 -6.00 -5.53 7.39
CA LEU A 186 -6.92 -5.34 8.52
C LEU A 186 -6.47 -4.26 9.53
N LYS A 187 -5.17 -3.90 9.54
CA LYS A 187 -4.60 -2.88 10.45
C LYS A 187 -4.71 -1.45 9.93
N ARG A 188 -5.03 -1.24 8.65
CA ARG A 188 -5.13 0.09 8.03
C ARG A 188 -6.18 0.98 8.68
N SER A 189 -5.99 2.30 8.50
CA SER A 189 -6.97 3.30 8.93
C SER A 189 -8.30 3.14 8.17
N TRP A 190 -9.38 3.68 8.72
CA TRP A 190 -10.68 3.62 8.03
C TRP A 190 -10.65 4.38 6.70
N LEU A 191 -9.92 5.50 6.66
CA LEU A 191 -9.79 6.35 5.48
C LEU A 191 -9.01 5.64 4.36
N GLU A 192 -7.90 4.96 4.69
CA GLU A 192 -7.17 4.14 3.72
C GLU A 192 -8.04 3.03 3.12
N MET A 193 -8.82 2.33 3.94
CA MET A 193 -9.72 1.26 3.48
C MET A 193 -10.80 1.81 2.53
N PHE A 194 -11.43 2.93 2.91
CA PHE A 194 -12.48 3.55 2.12
C PHE A 194 -11.94 4.13 0.81
N MET A 195 -10.83 4.88 0.84
CA MET A 195 -10.22 5.48 -0.35
C MET A 195 -9.67 4.44 -1.30
N SER A 196 -9.05 3.37 -0.78
CA SER A 196 -8.63 2.22 -1.59
C SER A 196 -9.82 1.58 -2.30
N GLY A 197 -10.95 1.42 -1.60
CA GLY A 197 -12.20 0.95 -2.18
C GLY A 197 -12.75 1.90 -3.25
N LEU A 198 -12.76 3.20 -2.98
CA LEU A 198 -13.26 4.22 -3.89
C LEU A 198 -12.49 4.24 -5.21
N ILE A 199 -11.16 4.24 -5.12
CA ILE A 199 -10.28 4.17 -6.29
C ILE A 199 -10.50 2.84 -7.03
N ALA A 200 -10.69 1.72 -6.31
CA ALA A 200 -10.94 0.44 -6.95
C ALA A 200 -12.27 0.41 -7.74
N GLY A 201 -13.33 1.01 -7.19
CA GLY A 201 -14.61 1.17 -7.89
C GLY A 201 -14.45 1.95 -9.20
N MET A 202 -13.72 3.07 -9.16
CA MET A 202 -13.42 3.85 -10.37
C MET A 202 -12.59 3.05 -11.37
N ASN A 203 -11.54 2.38 -10.91
CA ASN A 203 -10.60 1.64 -11.76
C ASN A 203 -11.27 0.46 -12.49
N VAL A 204 -12.14 -0.30 -11.81
CA VAL A 204 -12.83 -1.42 -12.46
C VAL A 204 -13.81 -0.93 -13.54
N THR A 205 -14.34 0.28 -13.38
CA THR A 205 -15.24 0.91 -14.37
C THR A 205 -14.54 1.13 -15.72
N PHE A 206 -13.24 1.42 -15.74
CA PHE A 206 -12.49 1.50 -17.01
C PHE A 206 -12.47 0.17 -17.77
N GLY A 207 -12.44 -0.97 -17.08
CA GLY A 207 -12.56 -2.28 -17.71
C GLY A 207 -13.92 -2.46 -18.38
N ILE A 208 -15.00 -2.00 -17.74
CA ILE A 208 -16.36 -2.02 -18.30
C ILE A 208 -16.43 -1.16 -19.55
N ILE A 209 -15.91 0.07 -19.50
CA ILE A 209 -15.89 0.97 -20.67
C ILE A 209 -15.12 0.33 -21.82
N ALA A 210 -13.91 -0.19 -21.57
CA ALA A 210 -13.10 -0.83 -22.60
C ALA A 210 -13.82 -2.03 -23.25
N SER A 211 -14.40 -2.90 -22.41
CA SER A 211 -15.15 -4.06 -22.89
C SER A 211 -16.43 -3.70 -23.65
N SER A 212 -17.15 -2.66 -23.20
CA SER A 212 -18.38 -2.18 -23.83
C SER A 212 -18.10 -1.46 -25.14
N TYR A 213 -16.97 -0.76 -25.24
CA TYR A 213 -16.53 -0.13 -26.47
C TYR A 213 -16.27 -1.18 -27.56
N VAL A 214 -15.54 -2.24 -27.22
CA VAL A 214 -15.22 -3.31 -28.17
C VAL A 214 -16.47 -4.12 -28.52
N ALA A 215 -17.29 -4.50 -27.53
CA ALA A 215 -18.50 -5.25 -27.79
C ALA A 215 -19.52 -4.45 -28.62
N GLY A 216 -19.85 -3.23 -28.22
CA GLY A 216 -20.82 -2.39 -28.93
C GLY A 216 -20.36 -2.02 -30.34
N ALA A 217 -19.06 -1.75 -30.55
CA ALA A 217 -18.54 -1.44 -31.88
C ALA A 217 -18.54 -2.64 -32.83
N THR A 218 -18.37 -3.86 -32.30
CA THR A 218 -18.26 -5.08 -33.11
C THR A 218 -19.60 -5.81 -33.29
N GLU A 219 -20.59 -5.58 -32.43
CA GLU A 219 -21.90 -6.23 -32.49
C GLU A 219 -22.58 -6.15 -33.87
N PRO A 220 -22.63 -5.00 -34.56
CA PRO A 220 -23.24 -4.92 -35.90
C PRO A 220 -22.51 -5.75 -36.97
N LEU A 221 -21.25 -6.10 -36.73
CA LEU A 221 -20.38 -6.79 -37.69
C LEU A 221 -20.38 -8.31 -37.49
N VAL A 222 -20.41 -8.76 -36.24
CA VAL A 222 -20.21 -10.18 -35.88
C VAL A 222 -21.34 -10.80 -35.04
N GLY A 223 -22.35 -10.01 -34.69
CA GLY A 223 -23.47 -10.41 -33.83
C GLY A 223 -23.13 -10.43 -32.33
N GLY A 224 -24.18 -10.39 -31.51
CA GLY A 224 -24.08 -10.25 -30.05
C GLY A 224 -23.21 -11.29 -29.32
N PRO A 225 -23.32 -12.61 -29.61
CA PRO A 225 -22.48 -13.60 -28.92
C PRO A 225 -20.98 -13.41 -29.19
N THR A 226 -20.60 -13.14 -30.44
CA THR A 226 -19.20 -12.97 -30.84
C THR A 226 -18.65 -11.64 -30.32
N SER A 227 -19.42 -10.57 -30.39
CA SER A 227 -19.00 -9.26 -29.88
C SER A 227 -18.77 -9.27 -28.37
N LYS A 228 -19.57 -10.03 -27.62
CA LYS A 228 -19.36 -10.25 -26.18
C LYS A 228 -18.01 -10.92 -25.89
N ILE A 229 -17.60 -11.90 -26.70
CA ILE A 229 -16.27 -12.54 -26.55
C ILE A 229 -15.17 -11.49 -26.76
N PHE A 230 -15.28 -10.66 -27.80
CA PHE A 230 -14.32 -9.60 -28.04
C PHE A 230 -14.28 -8.57 -26.91
N GLY A 231 -15.43 -8.12 -26.40
CA GLY A 231 -15.49 -7.24 -25.23
C GLY A 231 -14.85 -7.87 -23.99
N ALA A 232 -15.11 -9.15 -23.73
CA ALA A 232 -14.54 -9.87 -22.59
C ALA A 232 -13.01 -9.87 -22.57
N LEU A 233 -12.35 -9.85 -23.74
CA LEU A 233 -10.88 -9.79 -23.83
C LEU A 233 -10.30 -8.48 -23.28
N PHE A 234 -11.07 -7.39 -23.22
CA PHE A 234 -10.60 -6.08 -22.78
C PHE A 234 -11.05 -5.72 -21.36
N PHE A 235 -12.03 -6.42 -20.81
CA PHE A 235 -12.47 -6.23 -19.44
C PHE A 235 -11.35 -6.32 -18.38
N PRO A 236 -10.36 -7.24 -18.49
CA PRO A 236 -9.27 -7.34 -17.51
C PRO A 236 -8.41 -6.08 -17.32
N ILE A 237 -8.47 -5.10 -18.22
CA ILE A 237 -7.77 -3.81 -18.08
C ILE A 237 -8.13 -3.14 -16.75
N GLY A 238 -9.41 -3.17 -16.34
CA GLY A 238 -9.83 -2.61 -15.06
C GLY A 238 -9.16 -3.30 -13.87
N PHE A 239 -9.07 -4.64 -13.90
CA PHE A 239 -8.37 -5.43 -12.87
C PHE A 239 -6.84 -5.22 -12.87
N MET A 240 -6.24 -4.92 -14.03
CA MET A 240 -4.83 -4.53 -14.09
C MET A 240 -4.57 -3.20 -13.38
N PHE A 241 -5.47 -2.22 -13.52
CA PHE A 241 -5.38 -0.97 -12.78
C PHE A 241 -5.52 -1.19 -11.27
N LEU A 242 -6.37 -2.12 -10.84
CA LEU A 242 -6.45 -2.51 -9.42
C LEU A 242 -5.12 -3.05 -8.91
N LEU A 243 -4.51 -3.98 -9.65
CA LEU A 243 -3.24 -4.60 -9.27
C LEU A 243 -2.12 -3.57 -9.17
N ILE A 244 -1.97 -2.71 -10.19
CA ILE A 244 -0.88 -1.72 -10.25
C ILE A 244 -1.12 -0.59 -9.25
N GLY A 245 -2.35 -0.08 -9.18
CA GLY A 245 -2.78 0.99 -8.29
C GLY A 245 -2.92 0.58 -6.83
N LYS A 246 -2.83 -0.72 -6.52
CA LYS A 246 -2.96 -1.29 -5.16
C LYS A 246 -4.26 -0.87 -4.46
N SER A 247 -5.31 -0.67 -5.26
CA SER A 247 -6.66 -0.37 -4.81
C SER A 247 -7.45 -1.65 -4.65
N GLU A 248 -8.28 -1.76 -3.62
CA GLU A 248 -8.88 -3.03 -3.24
C GLU A 248 -10.39 -3.10 -3.44
N LEU A 249 -10.87 -4.21 -4.00
CA LEU A 249 -12.29 -4.54 -4.01
C LEU A 249 -12.74 -5.20 -2.70
N PHE A 250 -14.03 -5.13 -2.40
CA PHE A 250 -14.64 -5.93 -1.34
C PHE A 250 -14.40 -7.44 -1.54
N THR A 251 -14.54 -7.93 -2.78
CA THR A 251 -14.51 -9.37 -3.11
C THR A 251 -13.12 -9.98 -3.05
N GLU A 252 -12.04 -9.22 -3.23
CA GLU A 252 -10.66 -9.73 -3.05
C GLU A 252 -10.29 -9.93 -1.58
N ASN A 253 -11.10 -9.43 -0.65
CA ASN A 253 -10.87 -9.53 0.78
C ASN A 253 -11.47 -10.80 1.41
N PHE A 254 -11.85 -11.79 0.60
CA PHE A 254 -12.37 -13.08 1.06
C PHE A 254 -11.31 -14.13 1.37
N LEU A 255 -10.10 -14.02 0.80
CA LEU A 255 -9.02 -14.98 1.08
C LEU A 255 -8.12 -14.51 2.23
N LEU A 256 -7.31 -13.48 1.99
CA LEU A 256 -6.21 -13.10 2.89
C LEU A 256 -6.71 -12.65 4.27
N PRO A 257 -7.65 -11.68 4.38
CA PRO A 257 -8.13 -11.21 5.69
C PRO A 257 -8.88 -12.29 6.48
N VAL A 258 -9.64 -13.15 5.81
CA VAL A 258 -10.34 -14.27 6.43
C VAL A 258 -9.34 -15.27 7.00
N THR A 259 -8.31 -15.62 6.22
CA THR A 259 -7.22 -16.49 6.67
C THR A 259 -6.56 -15.96 7.94
N THR A 260 -6.32 -14.65 8.03
CA THR A 260 -5.77 -14.01 9.24
C THR A 260 -6.66 -14.19 10.47
N VAL A 261 -7.99 -14.06 10.30
CA VAL A 261 -8.96 -14.24 11.39
C VAL A 261 -9.03 -15.71 11.80
N LEU A 262 -9.07 -16.64 10.84
CA LEU A 262 -9.05 -18.09 11.11
C LEU A 262 -7.76 -18.52 11.82
N ALA A 263 -6.62 -17.91 11.45
CA ALA A 263 -5.34 -18.07 12.14
C ALA A 263 -5.28 -17.39 13.53
N LYS A 264 -6.40 -16.84 14.03
CA LYS A 264 -6.54 -16.15 15.32
C LYS A 264 -5.56 -14.98 15.52
N LYS A 265 -5.03 -14.40 14.44
CA LYS A 265 -4.10 -13.26 14.51
C LYS A 265 -4.80 -11.92 14.75
N THR A 266 -6.12 -11.83 14.59
CA THR A 266 -6.93 -10.65 14.89
C THR A 266 -8.40 -11.01 15.12
N LYS A 267 -9.20 -10.03 15.56
CA LYS A 267 -10.63 -10.19 15.84
C LYS A 267 -11.47 -10.09 14.58
N ILE A 268 -12.57 -10.86 14.50
CA ILE A 268 -13.50 -10.87 13.37
C ILE A 268 -14.16 -9.51 13.09
N ASN A 269 -14.29 -8.64 14.10
CA ASN A 269 -14.85 -7.29 13.90
C ASN A 269 -14.01 -6.43 12.94
N LYS A 270 -12.68 -6.65 12.86
CA LYS A 270 -11.81 -5.97 11.90
C LYS A 270 -12.12 -6.39 10.46
N LEU A 271 -12.56 -7.63 10.26
CA LEU A 271 -12.96 -8.17 8.97
C LEU A 271 -14.24 -7.47 8.48
N PHE A 272 -15.27 -7.41 9.32
CA PHE A 272 -16.50 -6.69 8.99
C PHE A 272 -16.26 -5.19 8.74
N LYS A 273 -15.36 -4.55 9.52
CA LYS A 273 -14.93 -3.17 9.27
C LYS A 273 -14.31 -3.02 7.87
N LEU A 274 -13.36 -3.89 7.51
CA LEU A 274 -12.71 -3.86 6.21
C LEU A 274 -13.73 -4.06 5.08
N TRP A 275 -14.56 -5.10 5.18
CA TRP A 275 -15.60 -5.40 4.20
C TRP A 275 -16.59 -4.26 4.01
N GLY A 276 -17.12 -3.69 5.10
CA GLY A 276 -18.05 -2.57 5.02
C GLY A 276 -17.44 -1.33 4.38
N LEU A 277 -16.22 -0.94 4.78
CA LEU A 277 -15.55 0.25 4.26
C LEU A 277 -15.11 0.10 2.80
N THR A 278 -14.57 -1.07 2.43
CA THR A 278 -14.18 -1.35 1.04
C THR A 278 -15.39 -1.43 0.12
N LEU A 279 -16.48 -2.08 0.54
CA LEU A 279 -17.72 -2.13 -0.24
C LEU A 279 -18.34 -0.74 -0.41
N ALA A 280 -18.44 0.04 0.67
CA ALA A 280 -18.95 1.41 0.61
C ALA A 280 -18.07 2.30 -0.29
N GLY A 281 -16.74 2.17 -0.17
CA GLY A 281 -15.78 2.82 -1.05
C GLY A 281 -16.02 2.42 -2.50
N ASN A 282 -16.05 1.12 -2.80
CA ASN A 282 -16.29 0.61 -4.15
C ASN A 282 -17.56 1.22 -4.73
N MET A 283 -18.70 1.09 -4.05
CA MET A 283 -20.00 1.64 -4.47
C MET A 283 -19.96 3.16 -4.68
N GLY A 284 -19.25 3.90 -3.80
CA GLY A 284 -19.04 5.33 -3.97
C GLY A 284 -18.23 5.65 -5.24
N GLY A 285 -17.17 4.89 -5.50
CA GLY A 285 -16.33 5.03 -6.69
C GLY A 285 -17.09 4.79 -8.00
N ILE A 286 -17.84 3.68 -8.10
CA ILE A 286 -18.68 3.39 -9.29
C ILE A 286 -19.81 4.40 -9.45
N PHE A 287 -20.43 4.85 -8.36
CA PHE A 287 -21.47 5.88 -8.43
C PHE A 287 -20.93 7.22 -8.94
N LEU A 288 -19.80 7.70 -8.40
CA LEU A 288 -19.16 8.93 -8.87
C LEU A 288 -18.81 8.83 -10.37
N PHE A 289 -18.25 7.70 -10.79
CA PHE A 289 -17.93 7.47 -12.20
C PHE A 289 -19.19 7.47 -13.09
N ALA A 290 -20.26 6.83 -12.64
CA ALA A 290 -21.54 6.80 -13.36
C ALA A 290 -22.15 8.20 -13.53
N ILE A 291 -22.08 9.05 -12.50
CA ILE A 291 -22.53 10.44 -12.57
C ILE A 291 -21.71 11.24 -13.59
N VAL A 292 -20.38 11.08 -13.60
CA VAL A 292 -19.51 11.75 -14.58
C VAL A 292 -19.90 11.35 -16.01
N ILE A 293 -20.10 10.04 -16.27
CA ILE A 293 -20.54 9.56 -17.59
C ILE A 293 -21.90 10.16 -17.96
N ALA A 294 -22.89 10.08 -17.06
CA ALA A 294 -24.23 10.58 -17.31
C ALA A 294 -24.28 12.10 -17.56
N SER A 295 -23.54 12.87 -16.77
CA SER A 295 -23.46 14.33 -16.90
C SER A 295 -22.76 14.81 -18.17
N SER A 296 -22.03 13.93 -18.86
CA SER A 296 -21.34 14.29 -20.10
C SER A 296 -22.25 14.43 -21.33
N LEU A 297 -23.56 14.15 -21.21
CA LEU A 297 -24.54 14.24 -22.32
C LEU A 297 -24.11 13.46 -23.58
N GLY A 298 -23.41 12.33 -23.42
CA GLY A 298 -22.91 11.51 -24.53
C GLY A 298 -21.65 12.07 -25.22
N LEU A 299 -21.02 13.12 -24.66
CA LEU A 299 -19.78 13.67 -25.19
C LEU A 299 -18.55 12.83 -24.84
N LEU A 300 -18.58 12.13 -23.70
CA LEU A 300 -17.45 11.27 -23.29
C LEU A 300 -17.51 9.88 -23.92
N LEU A 301 -18.70 9.29 -24.02
CA LEU A 301 -18.89 7.93 -24.52
C LEU A 301 -19.91 7.92 -25.67
N PRO A 302 -19.61 7.28 -26.81
CA PRO A 302 -20.56 7.09 -27.89
C PRO A 302 -21.81 6.33 -27.45
N VAL A 303 -22.94 6.58 -28.12
CA VAL A 303 -24.24 5.96 -27.81
C VAL A 303 -24.18 4.44 -27.82
N PHE A 304 -23.50 3.82 -28.79
CA PHE A 304 -23.38 2.35 -28.87
C PHE A 304 -22.70 1.73 -27.64
N VAL A 305 -21.83 2.48 -26.94
CA VAL A 305 -21.18 2.01 -25.70
C VAL A 305 -22.21 1.98 -24.57
N ILE A 306 -23.01 3.03 -24.47
CA ILE A 306 -24.06 3.16 -23.46
C ILE A 306 -25.16 2.11 -23.68
N ASP A 307 -25.58 1.90 -24.93
CA ASP A 307 -26.59 0.89 -25.28
C ASP A 307 -26.13 -0.54 -24.95
N HIS A 308 -24.85 -0.85 -25.18
CA HIS A 308 -24.27 -2.13 -24.77
C HIS A 308 -24.31 -2.28 -23.25
N ILE A 309 -23.92 -1.24 -22.50
CA ILE A 309 -23.97 -1.25 -21.02
C ILE A 309 -25.42 -1.44 -20.53
N HIS A 310 -26.40 -0.77 -21.14
CA HIS A 310 -27.83 -0.95 -20.84
C HIS A 310 -28.28 -2.40 -21.04
N THR A 311 -27.89 -3.00 -22.17
CA THR A 311 -28.21 -4.39 -22.49
C THR A 311 -27.65 -5.35 -21.43
N VAL A 312 -26.39 -5.19 -21.06
CA VAL A 312 -25.77 -6.05 -20.04
C VAL A 312 -26.40 -5.82 -18.67
N ALA A 313 -26.65 -4.57 -18.28
CA ALA A 313 -27.27 -4.22 -17.01
C ALA A 313 -28.70 -4.81 -16.86
N HIS A 314 -29.52 -4.72 -17.90
CA HIS A 314 -30.83 -5.38 -17.93
C HIS A 314 -30.73 -6.90 -17.82
N SER A 315 -29.68 -7.51 -18.38
CA SER A 315 -29.45 -8.95 -18.25
C SER A 315 -29.14 -9.41 -16.82
N TYR A 316 -28.62 -8.52 -15.96
CA TYR A 316 -28.46 -8.81 -14.53
C TYR A 316 -29.78 -8.67 -13.78
N MET A 317 -30.48 -7.56 -13.99
CA MET A 317 -31.69 -7.19 -13.26
C MET A 317 -32.91 -8.04 -13.62
N SER A 318 -32.89 -8.74 -14.77
CA SER A 318 -33.95 -9.65 -15.20
C SER A 318 -33.83 -11.08 -14.66
N ARG A 319 -32.75 -11.41 -13.94
CA ARG A 319 -32.52 -12.75 -13.39
C ARG A 319 -33.46 -13.00 -12.21
N SER A 320 -33.88 -14.25 -12.03
CA SER A 320 -34.52 -14.63 -10.78
C SER A 320 -33.53 -14.55 -9.61
N PRO A 321 -33.99 -14.32 -8.36
CA PRO A 321 -33.13 -14.26 -7.19
C PRO A 321 -32.18 -15.44 -7.04
N TYR A 322 -32.67 -16.65 -7.33
CA TYR A 322 -31.85 -17.87 -7.33
C TYR A 322 -30.68 -17.79 -8.30
N ILE A 323 -30.92 -17.34 -9.54
CA ILE A 323 -29.88 -17.21 -10.57
C ILE A 323 -28.91 -16.08 -10.22
N MET A 324 -29.38 -14.98 -9.60
CA MET A 324 -28.50 -13.92 -9.11
C MET A 324 -27.50 -14.45 -8.08
N VAL A 325 -27.98 -15.22 -7.09
CA VAL A 325 -27.13 -15.82 -6.06
C VAL A 325 -26.17 -16.85 -6.67
N LEU A 326 -26.66 -17.77 -7.50
CA LEU A 326 -25.84 -18.80 -8.14
C LEU A 326 -24.74 -18.19 -9.02
N SER A 327 -25.10 -17.20 -9.84
CA SER A 327 -24.15 -16.43 -10.64
C SER A 327 -23.13 -15.70 -9.76
N GLY A 328 -23.58 -15.15 -8.63
CA GLY A 328 -22.73 -14.54 -7.62
C GLY A 328 -21.75 -15.50 -6.96
N ILE A 329 -22.12 -16.77 -6.74
CA ILE A 329 -21.22 -17.80 -6.23
C ILE A 329 -20.03 -17.98 -7.17
N PHE A 330 -20.27 -18.11 -8.48
CA PHE A 330 -19.18 -18.24 -9.45
C PHE A 330 -18.30 -16.99 -9.51
N ALA A 331 -18.88 -15.78 -9.48
CA ALA A 331 -18.11 -14.55 -9.41
C ALA A 331 -17.20 -14.49 -8.16
N GLY A 332 -17.76 -14.80 -6.98
CA GLY A 332 -17.01 -14.81 -5.73
C GLY A 332 -15.89 -15.84 -5.70
N TRP A 333 -16.16 -17.04 -6.23
CA TRP A 333 -15.16 -18.09 -6.40
C TRP A 333 -14.04 -17.58 -7.30
N LEU A 334 -14.34 -17.13 -8.51
CA LEU A 334 -13.34 -16.70 -9.49
C LEU A 334 -12.39 -15.62 -8.93
N ILE A 335 -12.91 -14.61 -8.23
CA ILE A 335 -12.06 -13.57 -7.61
C ILE A 335 -11.16 -14.14 -6.51
N THR A 336 -11.68 -15.05 -5.69
CA THR A 336 -10.90 -15.68 -4.62
C THR A 336 -9.82 -16.60 -5.21
N LEU A 337 -10.15 -17.34 -6.27
CA LEU A 337 -9.21 -18.15 -7.05
C LEU A 337 -8.13 -17.27 -7.70
N MET A 338 -8.49 -16.13 -8.28
CA MET A 338 -7.51 -15.15 -8.80
C MET A 338 -6.56 -14.71 -7.71
N THR A 339 -7.09 -14.34 -6.53
CA THR A 339 -6.27 -13.91 -5.39
C THR A 339 -5.29 -15.02 -4.98
N TRP A 340 -5.76 -16.26 -4.90
CA TRP A 340 -4.93 -17.43 -4.61
C TRP A 340 -3.81 -17.62 -5.65
N LEU A 341 -4.17 -17.64 -6.94
CA LEU A 341 -3.21 -17.82 -8.03
C LEU A 341 -2.19 -16.68 -8.10
N LEU A 342 -2.59 -15.45 -7.79
CA LEU A 342 -1.69 -14.28 -7.72
C LEU A 342 -0.70 -14.33 -6.56
N ILE A 343 -1.02 -15.05 -5.49
CA ILE A 343 -0.11 -15.35 -4.36
C ILE A 343 0.81 -16.50 -4.72
N ALA A 344 0.28 -17.56 -5.33
CA ALA A 344 1.04 -18.73 -5.76
C ALA A 344 2.01 -18.41 -6.91
N SER A 345 1.74 -17.36 -7.69
CA SER A 345 2.54 -16.96 -8.85
C SER A 345 3.58 -15.88 -8.53
N SER A 346 4.81 -16.08 -9.02
CA SER A 346 5.95 -15.19 -8.76
C SER A 346 6.25 -14.18 -9.88
N GLY A 347 5.94 -14.51 -11.13
CA GLY A 347 6.30 -13.70 -12.32
C GLY A 347 5.24 -12.70 -12.74
N THR A 348 5.67 -11.50 -13.17
CA THR A 348 4.78 -10.44 -13.65
C THR A 348 3.90 -10.91 -14.81
N LEU A 349 4.48 -11.60 -15.80
CA LEU A 349 3.73 -12.12 -16.94
C LEU A 349 2.66 -13.14 -16.52
N ALA A 350 3.01 -14.06 -15.63
CA ALA A 350 2.05 -15.05 -15.12
C ALA A 350 0.89 -14.39 -14.37
N ARG A 351 1.16 -13.33 -13.59
CA ARG A 351 0.12 -12.54 -12.91
C ARG A 351 -0.80 -11.81 -13.89
N ILE A 352 -0.24 -11.24 -14.95
CA ILE A 352 -1.01 -10.62 -16.03
C ILE A 352 -1.94 -11.66 -16.66
N ILE A 353 -1.42 -12.84 -17.01
CA ILE A 353 -2.20 -13.93 -17.60
C ILE A 353 -3.33 -14.36 -16.66
N ILE A 354 -3.05 -14.56 -15.36
CA ILE A 354 -4.07 -14.93 -14.37
C ILE A 354 -5.20 -13.89 -14.31
N ILE A 355 -4.85 -12.60 -14.23
CA ILE A 355 -5.83 -11.50 -14.22
C ILE A 355 -6.63 -11.48 -15.53
N TRP A 356 -5.96 -11.67 -16.66
CA TRP A 356 -6.60 -11.68 -17.96
C TRP A 356 -7.60 -12.83 -18.09
N THR A 357 -7.18 -14.04 -17.72
CA THR A 357 -8.03 -15.24 -17.76
C THR A 357 -9.22 -15.11 -16.83
N VAL A 358 -9.02 -14.70 -15.57
CA VAL A 358 -10.12 -14.62 -14.61
C VAL A 358 -11.04 -13.45 -14.91
N GLY A 359 -10.51 -12.28 -15.25
CA GLY A 359 -11.30 -11.13 -15.66
C GLY A 359 -12.15 -11.47 -16.90
N PHE A 360 -11.55 -12.11 -17.91
CA PHE A 360 -12.26 -12.58 -19.10
C PHE A 360 -13.42 -13.52 -18.72
N MET A 361 -13.18 -14.52 -17.85
CA MET A 361 -14.20 -15.46 -17.38
C MET A 361 -15.35 -14.76 -16.64
N ILE A 362 -15.04 -13.74 -15.83
CA ILE A 362 -16.05 -12.95 -15.12
C ILE A 362 -16.99 -12.25 -16.10
N TYR A 363 -16.43 -11.58 -17.11
CA TYR A 363 -17.22 -10.79 -18.05
C TYR A 363 -17.95 -11.65 -19.09
N ILE A 364 -17.30 -12.65 -19.68
CA ILE A 364 -17.93 -13.52 -20.69
C ILE A 364 -19.11 -14.31 -20.08
N GLY A 365 -18.99 -14.75 -18.83
CA GLY A 365 -20.08 -15.39 -18.09
C GLY A 365 -21.19 -14.44 -17.65
N SER A 366 -20.97 -13.12 -17.77
CA SER A 366 -21.80 -12.09 -17.13
C SER A 366 -22.15 -12.49 -15.69
N PHE A 367 -21.14 -12.88 -14.91
CA PHE A 367 -21.41 -13.32 -13.55
C PHE A 367 -21.84 -12.12 -12.69
N SER A 368 -22.83 -12.31 -11.81
CA SER A 368 -23.30 -11.28 -10.88
C SER A 368 -22.20 -10.99 -9.84
N HIS A 369 -21.20 -10.19 -10.23
CA HIS A 369 -20.17 -9.72 -9.32
C HIS A 369 -20.60 -8.36 -8.77
N ILE A 370 -20.71 -8.21 -7.45
CA ILE A 370 -21.33 -7.05 -6.81
C ILE A 370 -20.79 -5.71 -7.31
N VAL A 371 -19.46 -5.54 -7.40
CA VAL A 371 -18.87 -4.26 -7.86
C VAL A 371 -19.01 -4.06 -9.38
N VAL A 372 -18.60 -5.04 -10.19
CA VAL A 372 -18.65 -4.98 -11.65
C VAL A 372 -20.07 -4.78 -12.17
N ALA A 373 -21.00 -5.65 -11.78
CA ALA A 373 -22.38 -5.56 -12.24
C ALA A 373 -23.07 -4.29 -11.71
N SER A 374 -22.79 -3.86 -10.47
CA SER A 374 -23.31 -2.58 -9.98
C SER A 374 -22.76 -1.39 -10.74
N SER A 375 -21.53 -1.45 -11.27
CA SER A 375 -21.00 -0.39 -12.12
C SER A 375 -21.81 -0.27 -13.42
N GLU A 376 -22.09 -1.39 -14.10
CA GLU A 376 -22.93 -1.39 -15.31
C GLU A 376 -24.34 -0.89 -14.99
N ILE A 377 -24.96 -1.43 -13.93
CA ILE A 377 -26.31 -1.03 -13.50
C ILE A 377 -26.38 0.46 -13.14
N LEU A 378 -25.42 0.98 -12.36
CA LEU A 378 -25.41 2.39 -11.99
C LEU A 378 -25.16 3.29 -13.19
N ILE A 379 -24.28 2.93 -14.11
CA ILE A 379 -24.12 3.67 -15.36
C ILE A 379 -25.45 3.68 -16.12
N SER A 380 -26.12 2.54 -16.27
CA SER A 380 -27.40 2.46 -16.98
C SER A 380 -28.54 3.23 -16.31
N ILE A 381 -28.66 3.18 -14.98
CA ILE A 381 -29.67 3.97 -14.24
C ILE A 381 -29.45 5.47 -14.51
N ASN A 382 -28.20 5.93 -14.35
CA ASN A 382 -27.87 7.36 -14.48
C ASN A 382 -27.90 7.85 -15.95
N SER A 383 -27.73 6.96 -16.93
CA SER A 383 -27.77 7.28 -18.37
C SER A 383 -29.12 7.05 -19.04
N GLY A 384 -30.20 6.84 -18.27
CA GLY A 384 -31.56 6.90 -18.79
C GLY A 384 -32.15 5.59 -19.33
N SER A 385 -31.64 4.43 -18.91
CA SER A 385 -32.18 3.11 -19.29
C SER A 385 -33.60 2.80 -18.80
N GLY A 386 -34.18 3.64 -17.93
CA GLY A 386 -35.46 3.38 -17.26
C GLY A 386 -35.36 2.46 -16.04
N MET A 387 -34.18 1.92 -15.71
CA MET A 387 -33.95 1.25 -14.43
C MET A 387 -33.94 2.24 -13.27
N THR A 388 -34.25 1.74 -12.06
CA THR A 388 -34.32 2.55 -10.83
C THR A 388 -33.40 2.01 -9.75
N TYR A 389 -33.01 2.87 -8.80
CA TYR A 389 -32.11 2.48 -7.71
C TYR A 389 -32.73 1.48 -6.72
N ILE A 390 -34.06 1.45 -6.57
CA ILE A 390 -34.72 0.66 -5.53
C ILE A 390 -34.51 -0.84 -5.75
N PRO A 391 -34.84 -1.44 -6.92
CA PRO A 391 -34.58 -2.87 -7.17
C PRO A 391 -33.08 -3.21 -7.10
N TRP A 392 -32.22 -2.31 -7.58
CA TRP A 392 -30.77 -2.51 -7.48
C TRP A 392 -30.32 -2.61 -6.02
N LEU A 393 -30.71 -1.66 -5.16
CA LEU A 393 -30.25 -1.60 -3.78
C LEU A 393 -30.94 -2.63 -2.87
N ALA A 394 -32.25 -2.85 -3.05
CA ALA A 394 -33.05 -3.70 -2.18
C ALA A 394 -32.99 -5.19 -2.54
N GLU A 395 -32.74 -5.54 -3.80
CA GLU A 395 -32.75 -6.92 -4.27
C GLU A 395 -31.38 -7.34 -4.81
N PHE A 396 -30.85 -6.64 -5.83
CA PHE A 396 -29.62 -7.06 -6.50
C PHE A 396 -28.41 -7.04 -5.58
N VAL A 397 -28.18 -5.94 -4.86
CA VAL A 397 -27.03 -5.75 -3.96
C VAL A 397 -26.95 -6.86 -2.88
N PRO A 398 -27.99 -7.10 -2.04
CA PRO A 398 -27.89 -8.09 -0.98
C PRO A 398 -27.74 -9.53 -1.51
N LEU A 399 -28.48 -9.91 -2.56
CA LEU A 399 -28.39 -11.25 -3.14
C LEU A 399 -27.03 -11.52 -3.77
N THR A 400 -26.47 -10.51 -4.43
CA THR A 400 -25.17 -10.62 -5.09
C THR A 400 -24.02 -10.65 -4.06
N ILE A 401 -24.10 -9.85 -2.98
CA ILE A 401 -23.16 -9.94 -1.86
C ILE A 401 -23.19 -11.34 -1.25
N LEU A 402 -24.39 -11.87 -0.98
CA LEU A 402 -24.56 -13.23 -0.44
C LEU A 402 -23.91 -14.27 -1.35
N GLY A 403 -24.22 -14.25 -2.64
CA GLY A 403 -23.62 -15.16 -3.62
C GLY A 403 -22.09 -15.04 -3.66
N ASN A 404 -21.57 -13.81 -3.79
CA ASN A 404 -20.12 -13.58 -3.83
C ASN A 404 -19.42 -14.05 -2.56
N MET A 405 -20.00 -13.81 -1.38
CA MET A 405 -19.45 -14.29 -0.11
C MET A 405 -19.49 -15.81 -0.03
N ILE A 406 -20.60 -16.47 -0.39
CA ILE A 406 -20.68 -17.94 -0.40
C ILE A 406 -19.57 -18.51 -1.29
N GLY A 407 -19.47 -18.07 -2.54
CA GLY A 407 -18.47 -18.59 -3.47
C GLY A 407 -17.03 -18.31 -3.04
N GLY A 408 -16.76 -17.11 -2.54
CA GLY A 408 -15.42 -16.74 -2.11
C GLY A 408 -14.97 -17.44 -0.84
N LEU A 409 -15.83 -17.51 0.18
CA LEU A 409 -15.52 -18.18 1.45
C LEU A 409 -15.51 -19.70 1.33
N PHE A 410 -16.31 -20.27 0.42
CA PHE A 410 -16.31 -21.70 0.14
C PHE A 410 -14.96 -22.16 -0.43
N PHE A 411 -14.36 -21.38 -1.33
CA PHE A 411 -12.99 -21.64 -1.82
C PHE A 411 -11.97 -21.66 -0.67
N VAL A 412 -12.02 -20.67 0.23
CA VAL A 412 -11.14 -20.64 1.42
C VAL A 412 -11.31 -21.89 2.26
N THR A 413 -12.56 -22.28 2.53
CA THR A 413 -12.90 -23.40 3.39
C THR A 413 -12.38 -24.72 2.83
N ILE A 414 -12.61 -25.01 1.54
CA ILE A 414 -12.19 -26.27 0.93
C ILE A 414 -10.67 -26.34 0.73
N PHE A 415 -10.05 -25.31 0.15
CA PHE A 415 -8.62 -25.40 -0.18
C PHE A 415 -7.71 -25.34 1.05
N GLN A 416 -8.06 -24.56 2.09
CA GLN A 416 -7.30 -24.57 3.34
C GLN A 416 -7.52 -25.88 4.10
N TYR A 417 -8.74 -26.40 4.13
CA TYR A 417 -9.03 -27.68 4.78
C TYR A 417 -8.31 -28.86 4.09
N LEU A 418 -8.33 -28.93 2.75
CA LEU A 418 -7.65 -29.97 1.98
C LEU A 418 -6.11 -29.85 2.04
N GLN A 419 -5.57 -28.63 2.12
CA GLN A 419 -4.13 -28.41 2.35
C GLN A 419 -3.68 -28.84 3.75
N ILE A 420 -4.47 -28.52 4.78
CA ILE A 420 -4.16 -28.90 6.17
C ILE A 420 -4.21 -30.42 6.34
N LEU A 421 -5.19 -31.10 5.74
CA LEU A 421 -5.28 -32.56 5.76
C LEU A 421 -4.11 -33.25 5.04
N HIS A 422 -3.64 -32.72 3.91
CA HIS A 422 -2.49 -33.28 3.19
C HIS A 422 -1.14 -32.95 3.85
N ALA A 423 -1.02 -31.78 4.50
CA ALA A 423 0.17 -31.42 5.27
C ALA A 423 0.27 -32.18 6.62
N GLY A 424 -0.87 -32.56 7.21
CA GLY A 424 -0.92 -33.38 8.43
C GLY A 424 -0.51 -34.85 8.22
N GLY A 425 -0.46 -35.34 6.98
CA GLY A 425 -0.06 -36.72 6.67
C GLY A 425 1.46 -36.98 6.65
N LYS A 426 2.30 -35.95 6.79
CA LYS A 426 3.77 -36.08 6.72
C LYS A 426 4.54 -35.37 7.84
N THR A 427 3.87 -34.81 8.86
CA THR A 427 4.54 -33.95 9.86
C THR A 427 4.13 -34.24 11.32
N GLU A 428 3.83 -35.49 11.66
CA GLU A 428 3.66 -35.93 13.06
C GLU A 428 4.81 -36.79 13.61
N MET A 429 6.00 -36.73 13.00
CA MET A 429 7.14 -37.53 13.48
C MET A 429 8.46 -36.75 13.46
N SER A 430 8.51 -35.61 14.16
CA SER A 430 9.81 -34.99 14.53
C SER A 430 9.77 -33.99 15.70
N LEU A 431 8.66 -33.86 16.44
CA LEU A 431 8.53 -32.79 17.46
C LEU A 431 8.86 -33.20 18.90
N TYR A 432 9.55 -34.32 19.11
CA TYR A 432 10.09 -34.65 20.44
C TYR A 432 11.54 -35.12 20.30
N SER A 433 12.44 -34.62 21.16
CA SER A 433 13.79 -35.16 21.21
C SER A 433 13.73 -36.62 21.70
N SER A 434 14.65 -37.46 21.22
CA SER A 434 14.72 -38.88 21.60
C SER A 434 14.84 -39.09 23.11
N SER A 435 15.39 -38.13 23.86
CA SER A 435 15.43 -38.16 25.33
C SER A 435 14.08 -37.86 25.99
N GLU A 436 13.22 -37.04 25.37
CA GLU A 436 11.89 -36.71 25.90
C GLU A 436 10.89 -37.83 25.63
N LEU A 437 11.01 -38.53 24.49
CA LEU A 437 10.22 -39.72 24.19
C LEU A 437 10.56 -40.89 25.13
N ASP A 438 11.84 -41.09 25.44
CA ASP A 438 12.29 -42.12 26.38
C ASP A 438 11.83 -41.83 27.83
N MET A 439 11.79 -40.54 28.22
CA MET A 439 11.25 -40.12 29.52
C MET A 439 9.73 -40.30 29.61
N LEU A 440 8.99 -39.96 28.56
CA LEU A 440 7.53 -40.08 28.53
C LEU A 440 7.07 -41.55 28.39
N SER A 441 7.83 -42.38 27.66
CA SER A 441 7.64 -43.84 27.59
C SER A 441 7.84 -44.48 28.95
N LYS A 442 8.95 -44.18 29.65
CA LYS A 442 9.20 -44.71 31.01
C LYS A 442 8.18 -44.22 32.04
N ALA A 443 7.73 -42.96 31.93
CA ALA A 443 6.69 -42.43 32.81
C ALA A 443 5.29 -43.03 32.52
N ALA A 444 5.03 -43.48 31.29
CA ALA A 444 3.79 -44.16 30.92
C ALA A 444 3.80 -45.65 31.31
N GLU A 445 4.94 -46.33 31.18
CA GLU A 445 5.12 -47.73 31.65
C GLU A 445 5.00 -47.83 33.17
N GLN A 446 5.62 -46.92 33.92
CA GLN A 446 5.53 -46.90 35.38
C GLN A 446 4.09 -46.64 35.89
N LYS A 447 3.33 -45.79 35.17
CA LYS A 447 1.90 -45.58 35.47
C LYS A 447 1.02 -46.75 35.08
N ALA A 448 1.41 -47.56 34.10
CA ALA A 448 0.66 -48.76 33.73
C ALA A 448 0.88 -49.88 34.77
N GLU A 449 2.10 -50.07 35.26
CA GLU A 449 2.40 -51.01 36.36
C GLU A 449 1.74 -50.62 37.69
N ASP A 450 1.64 -49.32 37.99
CA ASP A 450 0.94 -48.82 39.19
C ASP A 450 -0.59 -49.01 39.09
N VAL A 451 -1.16 -49.06 37.89
CA VAL A 451 -2.60 -49.29 37.67
C VAL A 451 -2.91 -50.80 37.67
N GLU A 452 -2.02 -51.62 37.14
CA GLU A 452 -2.17 -53.10 37.13
C GLU A 452 -2.05 -53.69 38.55
N ASN A 453 -1.22 -53.11 39.43
CA ASN A 453 -1.12 -53.53 40.84
C ASN A 453 -2.31 -53.10 41.73
N ILE A 454 -3.14 -52.16 41.29
CA ILE A 454 -4.35 -51.73 42.03
C ILE A 454 -5.55 -52.61 41.68
N GLU A 455 -5.57 -53.24 40.51
CA GLU A 455 -6.62 -54.21 40.14
C GLU A 455 -6.44 -55.58 40.81
N ASP A 456 -5.24 -55.93 41.29
CA ASP A 456 -4.98 -57.20 42.00
C ASP A 456 -5.15 -57.13 43.54
N THR A 457 -5.52 -55.97 44.10
CA THR A 457 -5.77 -55.80 45.56
C THR A 457 -7.17 -55.26 45.94
N LEU A 458 -8.11 -55.27 44.99
CA LEU A 458 -9.56 -55.13 45.22
C LEU A 458 -10.30 -56.39 44.79
#